data_AF-A0A7X9QU76-F1
#
_entry.id   AF-A0A7X9QU76-F1
#
_cell.length_a   1.000
_cell.length_b   1.000
_cell.length_c   1.000
_cell.angle_alpha   90.00
_cell.angle_beta   90.00
_cell.angle_gamma   90.00
#
_symmetry.space_group_name_H-M   'P 1'
#
loop_
_entity.id
_entity.type
_entity.pdbx_description
1 polymer ?
#
loop_
_entity_poly.entity_id
_entity_poly.type
_entity_poly.pdbx_seq_one_letter_code
_entity_poly.pdbx_strand_id
1 'polypeptide(L)' 'MMRLTSVGIIIGAIMGSIIGLFFGMNLGGNYFEDFVFNGGRGYEAVGQIGAMLGGLLGAACGWLVILFVVHKRK' A
#
# COMPACT_ATOMS: atom_id res chain seq x y z
N MET A 1 -9.18 -9.87 -20.51
CA MET A 1 -8.50 -10.20 -19.24
C MET A 1 -7.55 -9.11 -18.78
N MET A 2 -6.53 -8.73 -19.56
CA MET A 2 -5.52 -7.73 -19.14
C MET A 2 -6.08 -6.43 -18.55
N ARG A 3 -7.15 -5.85 -19.12
CA ARG A 3 -7.73 -4.58 -18.65
C ARG A 3 -8.30 -4.64 -17.21
N LEU A 4 -8.98 -5.73 -16.84
CA LEU A 4 -9.56 -5.89 -15.50
C LEU A 4 -8.48 -6.12 -14.45
N THR A 5 -7.44 -6.86 -14.81
CA THR A 5 -6.33 -7.12 -13.91
C THR A 5 -5.55 -5.85 -13.60
N SER A 6 -5.26 -5.02 -14.61
CA SER A 6 -4.64 -3.71 -14.39
C SER A 6 -5.46 -2.80 -13.47
N VAL A 7 -6.79 -2.78 -13.64
CA VAL A 7 -7.68 -2.01 -12.76
C VAL A 7 -7.62 -2.51 -11.31
N GLY A 8 -7.68 -3.82 -11.09
CA GLY A 8 -7.56 -4.39 -9.74
C GLY A 8 -6.22 -4.06 -9.07
N ILE A 9 -5.12 -4.16 -9.81
CA ILE A 9 -3.78 -3.77 -9.32
C ILE A 9 -3.75 -2.30 -8.90
N ILE A 10 -4.23 -1.39 -9.77
CA ILE A 10 -4.17 0.05 -9.52
C ILE A 10 -5.02 0.43 -8.31
N ILE A 11 -6.25 -0.07 -8.23
CA ILE A 11 -7.14 0.18 -7.08
C ILE A 11 -6.53 -0.38 -5.80
N GLY A 12 -6.02 -1.62 -5.86
CA GLY A 12 -5.35 -2.26 -4.74
C GLY A 12 -4.14 -1.45 -4.27
N ALA A 13 -3.30 -0.98 -5.19
CA ALA A 13 -2.13 -0.16 -4.89
C ALA A 13 -2.52 1.15 -4.21
N ILE A 14 -3.50 1.88 -4.74
CA ILE A 14 -3.94 3.15 -4.16
C ILE A 14 -4.47 2.93 -2.74
N MET A 15 -5.36 1.96 -2.55
CA MET A 15 -5.93 1.67 -1.22
C MET A 15 -4.86 1.20 -0.23
N GLY A 16 -3.96 0.33 -0.68
CA GLY A 16 -2.84 -0.14 0.12
C GLY A 16 -1.91 0.99 0.53
N SER A 17 -1.57 1.91 -0.38
CA SER A 17 -0.75 3.07 -0.07
C SER A 17 -1.39 3.98 0.97
N ILE A 18 -2.70 4.22 0.89
CA ILE A 18 -3.42 5.05 1.87
C ILE A 18 -3.41 4.38 3.25
N ILE A 19 -3.73 3.09 3.32
CA ILE A 19 -3.74 2.34 4.59
C ILE A 19 -2.33 2.29 5.19
N GLY A 20 -1.35 1.97 4.36
CA GLY A 20 0.06 1.90 4.75
C GLY A 20 0.59 3.26 5.21
N LEU A 21 0.19 4.36 4.58
CA LEU A 21 0.53 5.72 5.01
C LEU A 21 0.04 5.98 6.44
N PHE A 22 -1.25 5.75 6.72
CA PHE A 22 -1.80 6.00 8.05
C PHE A 22 -1.16 5.11 9.12
N PHE A 23 -0.91 3.84 8.80
CA PHE A 23 -0.23 2.93 9.72
C PHE A 23 1.22 3.37 9.97
N GLY A 24 1.94 3.75 8.91
CA GLY A 24 3.31 4.26 8.99
C GLY A 24 3.40 5.56 9.76
N MET A 25 2.48 6.50 9.56
CA MET A 25 2.40 7.75 10.34
C MET A 25 2.15 7.46 11.81
N ASN A 26 1.26 6.53 12.12
CA ASN A 26 0.99 6.13 13.51
C ASN A 26 2.24 5.52 14.16
N LEU A 27 2.95 4.64 13.47
CA LEU A 27 4.20 4.07 13.98
C LEU A 27 5.30 5.14 14.14
N GLY A 28 5.50 5.97 13.12
CA GLY A 28 6.51 7.02 13.10
C GLY A 28 6.29 8.10 14.15
N GLY A 29 5.02 8.45 14.41
CA GLY A 29 4.66 9.47 15.39
C GLY A 29 4.63 8.99 16.84
N ASN A 30 4.67 7.67 17.10
CA ASN A 30 4.59 7.14 18.47
C ASN A 30 5.83 6.32 18.89
N TYR A 31 6.55 5.71 17.95
CA TYR A 31 7.65 4.77 18.25
C TYR A 31 8.97 5.15 17.58
N PHE A 32 8.94 5.89 16.47
CA PHE A 32 10.12 6.20 15.67
C PHE A 32 10.27 7.70 15.40
N GLU A 33 10.00 8.55 16.39
CA GLU A 33 9.93 10.01 16.23
C GLU A 33 11.23 10.64 15.71
N ASP A 34 12.38 10.05 16.03
CA ASP A 34 13.70 10.52 15.60
C ASP A 34 14.18 9.91 14.28
N PHE A 35 13.42 8.98 13.71
CA PHE A 35 13.78 8.34 12.45
C PHE A 35 13.67 9.34 11.29
N VAL A 36 14.70 9.43 10.46
CA VAL A 36 14.77 10.33 9.32
C VAL A 36 14.85 9.54 8.03
N PHE A 37 14.01 9.88 7.06
CA PHE A 37 14.01 9.26 5.74
C PHE A 37 13.50 10.25 4.70
N ASN A 38 14.22 10.34 3.57
CA ASN A 38 13.82 11.11 2.39
C ASN A 38 13.34 12.55 2.72
N GLY A 39 14.10 13.23 3.58
CA GLY A 39 13.84 14.61 4.01
C GLY A 39 12.74 14.78 5.06
N GLY A 40 11.99 13.73 5.40
CA GLY A 40 11.01 13.72 6.49
C GLY A 40 11.59 13.13 7.77
N ARG A 41 10.90 13.36 8.90
CA ARG A 41 11.24 12.81 10.23
C ARG A 41 10.00 12.23 10.93
N GLY A 42 10.19 11.19 11.73
CA GLY A 42 9.16 10.60 12.56
C GLY A 42 7.97 10.11 11.74
N TYR A 43 6.81 10.71 12.00
CA TYR A 43 5.54 10.36 11.35
C TYR A 43 5.60 10.50 9.82
N GLU A 44 6.34 11.49 9.28
CA GLU A 44 6.45 11.70 7.83
C GLU A 44 7.33 10.63 7.19
N ALA A 45 8.50 10.38 7.79
CA ALA A 45 9.47 9.42 7.32
C ALA A 45 8.89 8.01 7.25
N VAL A 46 8.29 7.54 8.36
CA VAL A 46 7.70 6.20 8.42
C VAL A 46 6.38 6.14 7.65
N GLY A 47 5.64 7.25 7.57
CA GLY A 47 4.47 7.37 6.70
C GLY A 47 4.80 7.14 5.22
N GLN A 48 5.89 7.73 4.72
CA GLN A 48 6.35 7.51 3.34
C GLN A 48 6.69 6.03 3.08
N ILE A 49 7.44 5.40 3.98
CA ILE A 49 7.77 3.97 3.89
C ILE A 49 6.49 3.12 3.92
N GLY A 50 5.59 3.43 4.86
CA GLY A 50 4.30 2.77 5.00
C GLY A 50 3.48 2.85 3.72
N ALA A 51 3.43 4.02 3.07
CA ALA A 51 2.75 4.19 1.79
C ALA A 51 3.37 3.33 0.67
N MET A 52 4.70 3.29 0.58
CA MET A 52 5.41 2.48 -0.44
C MET A 52 5.13 0.99 -0.25
N LEU A 53 5.29 0.48 0.97
CA LEU A 53 5.04 -0.93 1.29
C LEU A 53 3.56 -1.28 1.16
N GLY A 54 2.69 -0.42 1.66
CA GLY A 54 1.24 -0.56 1.55
C GLY A 54 0.80 -0.63 0.10
N GLY A 55 1.33 0.21 -0.78
CA GLY A 55 1.03 0.18 -2.20
C GLY A 55 1.44 -1.11 -2.89
N LEU A 56 2.64 -1.62 -2.58
CA LEU A 56 3.13 -2.90 -3.11
C LEU A 56 2.25 -4.08 -2.66
N LEU A 57 1.91 -4.14 -1.37
CA LEU A 57 1.05 -5.18 -0.82
C LEU A 57 -0.38 -5.06 -1.35
N GLY A 58 -0.90 -3.84 -1.46
CA GLY A 58 -2.21 -3.55 -2.02
C GLY A 58 -2.33 -3.97 -3.48
N ALA A 59 -1.31 -3.67 -4.29
CA ALA A 59 -1.22 -4.12 -5.69
C ALA A 59 -1.29 -5.65 -5.80
N ALA A 60 -0.52 -6.35 -4.96
CA ALA A 60 -0.51 -7.81 -4.91
C ALA A 60 -1.88 -8.37 -4.50
N CYS A 61 -2.53 -7.80 -3.49
CA CYS A 61 -3.88 -8.17 -3.08
C CYS A 61 -4.91 -7.93 -4.20
N GLY A 62 -4.85 -6.77 -4.87
CA GLY A 62 -5.74 -6.44 -5.98
C GLY A 62 -5.60 -7.41 -7.16
N TRP A 63 -4.37 -7.80 -7.49
CA TRP A 63 -4.09 -8.86 -8.46
C TRP A 63 -4.71 -10.19 -8.05
N LEU A 64 -4.49 -10.63 -6.80
CA LEU A 64 -5.00 -11.89 -6.27
C LEU A 64 -6.53 -11.94 -6.30
N VAL A 65 -7.21 -10.87 -5.90
CA VAL A 65 -8.68 -10.77 -5.94
C VAL A 65 -9.19 -10.97 -7.35
N ILE A 66 -8.60 -10.31 -8.36
CA ILE A 66 -9.00 -10.49 -9.75
C ILE A 66 -8.75 -11.93 -10.22
N LEU A 67 -7.63 -12.56 -9.84
CA LEU A 67 -7.39 -13.97 -10.17
C LEU A 67 -8.49 -14.88 -9.62
N PHE A 68 -8.87 -14.72 -8.35
CA PHE A 68 -9.93 -15.52 -7.74
C PHE A 68 -11.29 -15.29 -8.40
N VAL A 69 -11.66 -14.02 -8.67
CA VAL A 69 -12.93 -13.68 -9.30
C VAL A 69 -13.01 -14.21 -10.73
N VAL A 70 -11.93 -14.11 -11.50
CA VAL A 70 -11.87 -14.60 -12.89
C VAL A 70 -11.84 -16.13 -12.94
N HIS A 71 -11.16 -16.79 -12.01
CA HIS A 71 -11.14 -18.25 -11.93
C HIS A 71 -12.52 -18.84 -11.64
N LYS A 72 -13.32 -18.21 -10.77
CA LYS A 72 -14.71 -18.61 -10.47
C LYS A 72 -15.69 -18.46 -11.65
N ARG A 73 -15.30 -17.81 -12.75
CA ARG A 73 -16.15 -17.52 -13.91
C ARG A 73 -15.91 -18.47 -15.09
N LYS A 74 -14.97 -19.41 -14.97
CA LYS A 74 -14.79 -20.55 -15.88
C LYS A 74 -15.42 -21.79 -15.27
#